data_AF-Q1J1M4-F1
#
_entry.id   AF-Q1J1M4-F1
#
_cell.length_a   1.000
_cell.length_b   1.000
_cell.length_c   1.000
_cell.angle_alpha   90.00
_cell.angle_beta   90.00
_cell.angle_gamma   90.00
#
_symmetry.space_group_name_H-M   'P 1'
#
loop_
_entity.id
_entity.type
_entity.pdbx_description
1 polymer ?
#
loop_
_entity_poly.entity_id
_entity_poly.type
_entity_poly.pdbx_seq_one_letter_code
_entity_poly.pdbx_strand_id
1 'polypeptide(L)'
;MKLKVFLPVLLVSGAALAQDTSPLQLVYDQVLIQTVTQNGKATEKRTPGVTRVRPGEVLAQTVVARNTAGRALANIRIQLPVPKGMVYLAPDGSVPADVRTEYSIDGGKTFAPAPLKKTVTVTENGKTQELHLNR
;
A
#
# COMPACT_ATOMS: atom_id res chain seq x y z
N MET A 1 62.10 35.70 29.60
CA MET A 1 60.86 35.64 30.39
C MET A 1 59.90 34.69 29.68
N LYS A 2 59.52 33.56 30.29
CA LYS A 2 58.73 32.49 29.65
C LYS A 2 57.25 32.88 29.61
N LEU A 3 56.68 33.08 28.41
CA LEU A 3 55.26 33.41 28.25
C LEU A 3 54.44 32.12 28.17
N LYS A 4 53.57 31.91 29.17
CA LYS A 4 52.71 30.72 29.28
C LYS A 4 51.55 30.84 28.28
N VAL A 5 51.47 29.88 27.37
CA VAL A 5 50.36 29.73 26.42
C VAL A 5 49.13 29.23 27.18
N PHE A 6 48.06 30.01 27.16
CA PHE A 6 46.73 29.59 27.63
C PHE A 6 45.89 29.20 26.41
N LEU A 7 45.53 27.92 26.31
CA LEU A 7 44.67 27.38 25.26
C LEU A 7 43.21 27.40 25.75
N PRO A 8 42.27 28.10 25.10
CA PRO A 8 40.87 28.02 25.51
C PRO A 8 40.27 26.73 24.98
N VAL A 9 39.73 25.90 25.87
CA VAL A 9 38.88 24.77 25.50
C VAL A 9 37.50 25.32 25.16
N LEU A 10 37.16 25.34 23.86
CA LEU A 10 35.85 25.72 23.36
C LEU A 10 34.89 24.53 23.52
N LEU A 11 33.98 24.58 24.50
CA LEU A 11 32.87 23.63 24.60
C LEU A 11 31.89 23.91 23.45
N VAL A 12 31.88 23.07 22.43
CA VAL A 12 30.84 23.06 21.40
C VAL A 12 29.66 22.25 21.94
N SER A 13 28.66 22.95 22.49
CA SER A 13 27.36 22.36 22.79
C SER A 13 26.65 22.03 21.48
N GLY A 14 26.80 20.79 21.01
CA GLY A 14 26.04 20.29 19.86
C GLY A 14 24.56 20.25 20.20
N ALA A 15 23.75 21.11 19.59
CA ALA A 15 22.30 20.94 19.60
C ALA A 15 21.98 19.67 18.81
N ALA A 16 21.59 18.60 19.51
CA ALA A 16 21.01 17.44 18.87
C ALA A 16 19.66 17.87 18.30
N LEU A 17 19.60 18.09 16.99
CA LEU A 17 18.32 18.22 16.29
C LEU A 17 17.59 16.88 16.47
N ALA A 18 16.50 16.88 17.25
CA ALA A 18 15.59 15.75 17.32
C ALA A 18 15.13 15.46 15.88
N GLN A 19 15.46 14.28 15.37
CA GLN A 19 14.99 13.85 14.06
C GLN A 19 13.47 13.71 14.14
N ASP A 20 12.74 14.63 13.52
CA ASP A 20 11.28 14.60 13.40
C ASP A 20 10.86 13.32 12.68
N THR A 21 10.62 12.27 13.46
CA THR A 21 10.06 11.03 12.96
C THR A 21 8.60 11.27 12.65
N SER A 22 8.16 10.90 11.45
CA SER A 22 6.73 10.95 11.08
C SER A 22 5.88 10.27 12.16
N PRO A 23 4.83 10.94 12.68
CA PRO A 23 3.91 10.33 13.65
C PRO A 23 2.99 9.28 13.03
N LEU A 24 3.04 9.10 11.70
CA LEU A 24 2.38 8.01 11.00
C LEU A 24 3.42 6.95 10.63
N GLN A 25 3.31 5.79 11.25
CA GLN A 25 4.09 4.59 10.92
C GLN A 25 3.30 3.70 9.97
N LEU A 26 3.96 3.22 8.92
CA LEU A 26 3.39 2.29 7.95
C LEU A 26 4.19 0.99 7.97
N VAL A 27 3.50 -0.14 8.07
CA VAL A 27 4.06 -1.47 7.88
C VAL A 27 3.39 -2.08 6.66
N TYR A 28 4.19 -2.51 5.70
CA TYR A 28 3.72 -3.14 4.46
C TYR A 28 4.08 -4.62 4.46
N ASP A 29 3.12 -5.46 4.10
CA ASP A 29 3.30 -6.90 3.97
C ASP A 29 2.67 -7.44 2.69
N GLN A 30 3.25 -8.54 2.18
CA GLN A 30 2.81 -9.24 0.99
C GLN A 30 2.81 -10.74 1.22
N VAL A 31 1.72 -11.39 0.83
CA VAL A 31 1.59 -12.85 0.87
C VAL A 31 1.19 -13.38 -0.50
N LEU A 32 1.87 -14.44 -0.94
CA LEU A 32 1.50 -15.19 -2.13
C LEU A 32 0.31 -16.09 -1.82
N ILE A 33 -0.73 -15.96 -2.63
CA ILE A 33 -1.94 -16.76 -2.56
C ILE A 33 -1.87 -17.88 -3.59
N GLN A 34 -2.05 -19.12 -3.14
CA GLN A 34 -2.08 -20.29 -4.01
C GLN A 34 -3.27 -21.17 -3.65
N THR A 35 -3.95 -21.71 -4.67
CA THR A 35 -4.88 -22.81 -4.44
C THR A 35 -4.10 -24.12 -4.41
N VAL A 36 -4.20 -24.84 -3.30
CA VAL A 36 -3.58 -26.16 -3.10
C VAL A 36 -4.65 -27.20 -2.83
N THR A 37 -4.39 -28.47 -3.16
CA THR A 37 -5.26 -29.57 -2.77
C THR A 37 -4.82 -30.13 -1.43
N GLN A 38 -5.70 -30.07 -0.43
CA GLN A 38 -5.49 -30.70 0.87
C GLN A 38 -6.67 -31.64 1.12
N ASN A 39 -6.39 -32.92 1.39
CA ASN A 39 -7.41 -33.96 1.62
C ASN A 39 -8.46 -34.04 0.49
N GLY A 40 -8.03 -33.91 -0.76
CA GLY A 40 -8.92 -33.94 -1.93
C GLY A 40 -9.78 -32.69 -2.15
N LYS A 41 -9.64 -31.65 -1.32
CA LYS A 41 -10.35 -30.37 -1.46
C LYS A 41 -9.39 -29.24 -1.83
N ALA A 42 -9.85 -28.32 -2.68
CA ALA A 42 -9.14 -27.07 -2.93
C ALA A 42 -9.15 -26.21 -1.66
N THR A 43 -8.00 -25.67 -1.29
CA THR A 43 -7.80 -24.81 -0.11
C THR A 43 -6.81 -23.72 -0.47
N GLU A 44 -6.97 -22.55 0.13
CA GLU A 44 -6.04 -21.44 -0.04
C GLU A 44 -4.80 -21.62 0.86
N LYS A 45 -3.62 -21.49 0.27
CA LYS A 45 -2.33 -21.40 0.97
C LYS A 45 -1.80 -19.98 0.83
N ARG A 46 -1.45 -19.37 1.98
CA ARG A 46 -0.80 -18.06 2.06
C ARG A 46 0.68 -18.23 2.41
N THR A 47 1.56 -17.70 1.58
CA THR A 47 3.02 -17.79 1.79
C THR A 47 3.61 -16.39 1.95
N PRO A 48 4.08 -15.99 3.15
CA PRO A 48 4.67 -14.67 3.37
C PRO A 48 6.12 -14.59 2.86
N GLY A 49 6.67 -13.37 2.82
CA GLY A 49 8.10 -13.15 2.55
C GLY A 49 8.53 -13.39 1.10
N VAL A 50 7.60 -13.30 0.15
CA VAL A 50 7.89 -13.46 -1.27
C VAL A 50 8.59 -12.23 -1.83
N THR A 51 9.73 -12.42 -2.48
CA THR A 51 10.54 -11.33 -3.08
C THR A 51 10.45 -11.30 -4.61
N ARG A 52 9.84 -12.33 -5.21
CA ARG A 52 9.65 -12.46 -6.65
C ARG A 52 8.34 -13.20 -6.91
N VAL A 53 7.62 -12.77 -7.93
CA VAL A 53 6.43 -13.45 -8.44
C VAL A 53 6.57 -13.77 -9.92
N ARG A 54 5.76 -14.72 -10.37
CA ARG A 54 5.63 -15.15 -11.76
C ARG A 54 4.32 -14.62 -12.36
N PRO A 55 4.24 -14.49 -13.69
CA PRO A 55 2.97 -14.17 -14.35
C PRO A 55 1.86 -15.15 -13.93
N GLY A 56 0.70 -14.62 -13.58
CA GLY A 56 -0.46 -15.40 -13.13
C GLY A 56 -0.54 -15.69 -11.63
N GLU A 57 0.53 -15.39 -10.86
CA GLU A 57 0.47 -15.48 -9.41
C GLU A 57 -0.32 -14.32 -8.78
N VAL A 58 -0.96 -14.59 -7.64
CA VAL A 58 -1.78 -13.61 -6.91
C VAL A 58 -1.09 -13.25 -5.61
N LEU A 59 -0.94 -11.95 -5.35
CA LEU A 59 -0.48 -11.42 -4.07
C LEU A 59 -1.65 -10.76 -3.33
N ALA A 60 -1.81 -11.08 -2.06
CA ALA A 60 -2.53 -10.21 -1.15
C ALA A 60 -1.54 -9.24 -0.50
N GLN A 61 -1.93 -7.97 -0.41
CA GLN A 61 -1.09 -6.88 0.08
C GLN A 61 -1.80 -6.18 1.24
N THR A 62 -1.09 -5.98 2.33
CA THR A 62 -1.62 -5.35 3.55
C THR A 62 -0.76 -4.16 3.93
N VAL A 63 -1.40 -3.04 4.24
CA VAL A 63 -0.74 -1.88 4.86
C VAL A 63 -1.36 -1.66 6.24
N VAL A 64 -0.53 -1.71 7.28
CA VAL A 64 -0.92 -1.34 8.64
C VAL A 64 -0.43 0.08 8.90
N ALA A 65 -1.36 0.98 9.19
CA ALA A 65 -1.08 2.35 9.55
C ALA A 65 -1.26 2.56 11.06
N ARG A 66 -0.25 3.12 11.72
CA ARG A 66 -0.28 3.43 13.16
C ARG A 66 0.03 4.90 13.39
N ASN A 67 -0.91 5.61 14.00
CA ASN A 67 -0.65 6.91 14.60
C ASN A 67 0.12 6.71 15.92
N THR A 68 1.34 7.24 16.00
CA THR A 68 2.20 7.20 17.20
C THR A 68 2.24 8.54 17.93
N ALA A 69 1.54 9.57 17.45
CA ALA A 69 1.42 10.83 18.18
C ALA A 69 0.46 10.70 19.37
N GLY A 70 0.64 11.56 20.37
CA GLY A 70 -0.31 11.76 21.46
C GLY A 70 -1.59 12.51 21.06
N ARG A 71 -1.88 12.66 19.76
CA ARG A 71 -3.04 13.38 19.23
C ARG A 71 -3.56 12.71 17.95
N ALA A 72 -4.82 12.95 17.61
CA ALA A 72 -5.38 12.51 16.33
C ALA A 72 -4.65 13.17 15.14
N LEU A 73 -4.41 12.39 14.09
CA LEU A 73 -3.92 12.90 12.82
C LEU A 73 -5.11 13.13 11.89
N ALA A 74 -5.08 14.23 11.13
CA ALA A 74 -6.09 14.59 10.15
C ALA A 74 -5.51 14.57 8.73
N ASN A 75 -6.37 14.48 7.72
CA ASN A 75 -5.99 14.53 6.30
C ASN A 75 -4.98 13.44 5.89
N ILE A 76 -5.07 12.26 6.51
CA ILE A 76 -4.22 11.12 6.16
C ILE A 76 -4.73 10.48 4.87
N ARG A 77 -3.86 10.41 3.87
CA ARG A 77 -4.07 9.65 2.63
C ARG A 77 -2.92 8.67 2.47
N ILE A 78 -3.25 7.39 2.36
CA ILE A 78 -2.30 6.32 2.08
C ILE A 78 -2.59 5.83 0.67
N GLN A 79 -1.60 5.87 -0.20
CA GLN A 79 -1.71 5.41 -1.58
C GLN A 79 -0.79 4.21 -1.77
N LEU A 80 -1.36 3.07 -2.11
CA LEU A 80 -0.63 1.85 -2.43
C LEU A 80 -0.58 1.68 -3.95
N PRO A 81 0.58 1.90 -4.61
CA PRO A 81 0.68 1.71 -6.05
C PRO A 81 0.66 0.23 -6.41
N VAL A 82 -0.10 -0.13 -7.45
CA VAL A 82 0.00 -1.44 -8.09
C VAL A 82 1.28 -1.46 -8.94
N PRO A 83 2.23 -2.39 -8.70
CA PRO A 83 3.46 -2.46 -9.49
C PRO A 83 3.22 -2.68 -10.98
N LYS A 84 4.15 -2.20 -11.82
CA LYS A 84 4.11 -2.47 -13.27
C LYS A 84 4.12 -3.99 -13.52
N GLY A 85 3.25 -4.44 -14.42
CA GLY A 85 3.08 -5.87 -14.73
C GLY A 85 2.12 -6.60 -13.79
N MET A 86 1.54 -5.92 -12.80
CA MET A 86 0.44 -6.42 -11.98
C MET A 86 -0.85 -5.68 -12.30
N VAL A 87 -1.97 -6.31 -11.95
CA VAL A 87 -3.29 -5.71 -12.00
C VAL A 87 -3.95 -5.89 -10.63
N TYR A 88 -4.69 -4.88 -10.19
CA TYR A 88 -5.57 -5.05 -9.04
C TYR A 88 -6.71 -6.02 -9.41
N LEU A 89 -7.00 -6.96 -8.51
CA LEU A 89 -8.05 -7.97 -8.72
C LEU A 89 -9.31 -7.61 -7.94
N ALA A 90 -9.21 -7.60 -6.61
CA ALA A 90 -10.35 -7.45 -5.71
C ALA A 90 -9.86 -7.00 -4.32
N PRO A 91 -10.76 -6.46 -3.48
CA PRO A 91 -10.44 -6.22 -2.09
C PRO A 91 -10.28 -7.57 -1.37
N ASP A 92 -9.29 -7.68 -0.50
CA ASP A 92 -9.08 -8.84 0.38
C ASP A 92 -9.23 -8.41 1.84
N GLY A 93 -10.02 -9.15 2.59
CA GLY A 93 -10.28 -8.89 4.00
C GLY A 93 -11.23 -7.72 4.30
N SER A 94 -11.40 -7.49 5.60
CA SER A 94 -12.25 -6.44 6.14
C SER A 94 -11.46 -5.17 6.42
N VAL A 95 -12.07 -4.02 6.16
CA VAL A 95 -11.50 -2.71 6.49
C VAL A 95 -12.27 -2.10 7.67
N PRO A 96 -11.62 -1.38 8.61
CA PRO A 96 -12.32 -0.64 9.66
C PRO A 96 -13.36 0.34 9.09
N ALA A 97 -14.48 0.52 9.80
CA ALA A 97 -15.63 1.27 9.30
C ALA A 97 -15.34 2.77 9.07
N ASP A 98 -14.32 3.32 9.72
CA ASP A 98 -13.88 4.70 9.62
C ASP A 98 -12.87 4.95 8.49
N VAL A 99 -12.53 3.93 7.70
CA VAL A 99 -11.60 4.03 6.58
C VAL A 99 -12.35 3.98 5.25
N ARG A 100 -12.31 5.09 4.51
CA ARG A 100 -12.76 5.13 3.11
C ARG A 100 -11.70 4.48 2.23
N THR A 101 -12.06 3.38 1.57
CA THR A 101 -11.16 2.69 0.62
C THR A 101 -11.65 2.87 -0.81
N GLU A 102 -10.71 3.22 -1.69
CA GLU A 102 -10.95 3.37 -3.12
C GLU A 102 -9.87 2.62 -3.90
N TYR A 103 -10.23 2.17 -5.09
CA TYR A 103 -9.42 1.29 -5.91
C TYR A 103 -9.33 1.83 -7.32
N SER A 104 -8.22 1.53 -7.99
CA SER A 104 -7.97 1.93 -9.37
C SER A 104 -7.60 0.70 -10.21
N ILE A 105 -8.21 0.62 -11.40
CA ILE A 105 -7.93 -0.41 -12.42
C ILE A 105 -7.36 0.17 -13.72
N ASP A 106 -7.14 1.49 -13.76
CA ASP A 106 -6.68 2.23 -14.93
C ASP A 106 -5.29 2.85 -14.73
N GLY A 107 -4.52 2.28 -13.79
CA GLY A 107 -3.15 2.73 -13.48
C GLY A 107 -3.10 3.98 -12.61
N GLY A 108 -4.13 4.21 -11.78
CA GLY A 108 -4.19 5.34 -10.85
C GLY A 108 -4.76 6.62 -11.46
N LYS A 109 -5.51 6.55 -12.57
CA LYS A 109 -6.16 7.73 -13.17
C LYS A 109 -7.49 8.03 -12.49
N THR A 110 -8.26 6.99 -12.19
CA THR A 110 -9.53 7.09 -11.46
C THR A 110 -9.55 6.14 -10.28
N PHE A 111 -10.30 6.54 -9.24
CA PHE A 111 -10.44 5.80 -7.99
C PHE A 111 -11.91 5.74 -7.60
N ALA A 112 -12.39 4.54 -7.25
CA ALA A 112 -13.77 4.32 -6.84
C ALA A 112 -13.86 3.21 -5.78
N PRO A 113 -14.91 3.19 -4.93
CA PRO A 113 -15.15 2.07 -4.03
C PRO A 113 -15.44 0.79 -4.82
N ALA A 114 -15.18 -0.37 -4.20
CA ALA A 114 -15.56 -1.66 -4.76
C ALA A 114 -17.09 -1.88 -4.66
N PRO A 115 -17.72 -2.65 -5.58
CA PRO A 115 -17.12 -3.29 -6.75
C PRO A 115 -16.84 -2.30 -7.89
N LEU A 116 -15.70 -2.49 -8.57
CA LEU A 116 -15.35 -1.70 -9.75
C LEU A 116 -16.09 -2.25 -10.97
N LYS A 117 -16.68 -1.35 -11.77
CA LYS A 117 -17.35 -1.72 -13.03
C LYS A 117 -16.44 -1.40 -14.20
N LYS A 118 -16.34 -2.31 -15.16
CA LYS A 118 -15.71 -2.06 -16.45
C LYS A 118 -16.79 -1.68 -17.45
N THR A 119 -16.69 -0.49 -18.01
CA THR A 119 -17.46 -0.11 -19.19
C THR A 119 -16.84 -0.76 -20.44
N VAL A 120 -17.65 -1.50 -21.19
CA VAL A 120 -17.28 -2.06 -22.49
C VAL A 120 -18.24 -1.50 -23.53
N THR A 121 -17.69 -0.83 -24.54
CA THR A 121 -18.47 -0.42 -25.69
C THR A 121 -18.49 -1.56 -26.70
N VAL A 122 -19.67 -2.12 -26.97
CA VAL A 122 -19.87 -3.17 -27.98
C VAL A 122 -20.58 -2.55 -29.17
N THR A 123 -20.04 -2.75 -30.36
CA THR A 123 -20.73 -2.45 -31.62
C THR A 123 -21.27 -3.76 -32.19
N GLU A 124 -22.54 -4.02 -31.94
CA GLU A 124 -23.28 -5.12 -32.57
C GLU A 124 -24.21 -4.54 -33.64
N ASN A 125 -24.14 -5.07 -34.86
CA ASN A 125 -25.02 -4.68 -35.97
C ASN A 125 -25.07 -3.16 -36.24
N GLY A 126 -23.92 -2.47 -36.10
CA GLY A 126 -23.79 -1.03 -36.36
C GLY A 126 -24.35 -0.12 -35.26
N LYS A 127 -24.85 -0.67 -34.14
CA LYS A 127 -25.24 0.10 -32.96
C LYS A 127 -24.22 -0.03 -31.84
N THR A 128 -23.75 1.11 -31.37
CA THR A 128 -22.81 1.23 -30.25
C THR A 128 -23.61 1.18 -28.95
N GLN A 129 -23.34 0.17 -28.11
CA GLN A 129 -23.95 0.02 -26.79
C GLN A 129 -22.89 0.02 -25.70
N GLU A 130 -23.16 0.74 -24.63
CA GLU A 130 -22.30 0.82 -23.45
C GLU A 130 -22.75 -0.22 -22.42
N LEU A 131 -21.89 -1.20 -22.16
CA LEU A 131 -22.15 -2.29 -21.22
C LEU A 131 -21.33 -2.10 -19.94
N HIS A 132 -22.01 -2.04 -18.80
CA HIS A 132 -21.38 -1.99 -17.48
C HIS A 132 -21.23 -3.40 -16.93
N LEU A 133 -20.06 -4.00 -17.08
CA LEU A 133 -19.76 -5.32 -16.55
C LEU A 133 -19.17 -5.20 -15.15
N ASN A 134 -19.68 -6.00 -14.22
CA ASN A 134 -19.00 -6.24 -12.95
C ASN A 134 -17.74 -7.06 -13.23
N ARG A 135 -16.63 -6.69 -12.59
CA ARG A 135 -15.40 -7.51 -12.59
C ARG A 135 -15.19 -8.16 -11.25
#